data_AF-A0AA43JR33-F1
#
_entry.id   AF-A0AA43JR33-F1
#
_cell.length_a   1.000
_cell.length_b   1.000
_cell.length_c   1.000
_cell.angle_alpha   90.00
_cell.angle_beta   90.00
_cell.angle_gamma   90.00
#
_symmetry.space_group_name_H-M   'P 1'
#
loop_
_entity.id
_entity.type
_entity.pdbx_description
1 polymer ?
#
loop_
_entity_poly.entity_id
_entity_poly.type
_entity_poly.pdbx_seq_one_letter_code
_entity_poly.pdbx_strand_id
1 'polypeptide(L)'
;MKTMMMWMAALGLLSVPVTAQSRVADASPRPAAASAPAAPGPWLQEDPGSSAYAAAREALNAGRYADAARRFAELRRDHPRSGYVPDSYYWQAFALSRQDRQDGFRQALELLDTQRERHPDARTARDARELRVRIEDRLARRGDAGAAEAIARQAAGPCGEEDEVRAAALSALLHMNSERAIPILREILQRRDECSVDLRRQAVFLVSQKMTDESVEVLLDLAHRNPDPDPEVRQQAVFWLSQVRGEEAVAALESILAESDDPEVQEKAVFALSQHGGERAVRALRSYAERDDAPAELRLNAIFWIGQSGAAGGARYLMELYPRLDDPEMKERAIFSVSQSGGSAAFDWLKGRALDASEPMEIRKMALFWAGQAGALSGTEIGSLYRTMPDPEMREQLVFVASQSQDGSALEFLMEVARTETDKELRERAIFWIGQSDDPRAAEFLLELIRR
;
A
#
# COMPACT_ATOMS: atom_id res chain seq x y z
N MET A 1 23.50 -8.99 -21.81
CA MET A 1 23.83 -7.62 -21.32
C MET A 1 22.65 -6.64 -21.30
N LYS A 2 21.85 -6.48 -22.36
CA LYS A 2 20.68 -5.55 -22.34
C LYS A 2 19.59 -5.93 -21.32
N THR A 3 19.31 -7.23 -21.16
CA THR A 3 18.37 -7.74 -20.14
C THR A 3 18.90 -7.51 -18.73
N MET A 4 20.19 -7.74 -18.50
CA MET A 4 20.88 -7.55 -17.20
C MET A 4 20.90 -6.07 -16.75
N MET A 5 21.01 -5.11 -17.68
CA MET A 5 20.87 -3.67 -17.39
C MET A 5 19.42 -3.25 -17.09
N MET A 6 18.42 -3.94 -17.65
CA MET A 6 17.01 -3.64 -17.40
C MET A 6 16.60 -4.00 -15.96
N TRP A 7 17.18 -5.07 -15.39
CA TRP A 7 16.99 -5.44 -13.99
C TRP A 7 17.70 -4.52 -12.99
N MET A 8 18.85 -3.94 -13.36
CA MET A 8 19.52 -2.92 -12.52
C MET A 8 18.70 -1.62 -12.40
N ALA A 9 17.89 -1.28 -13.42
CA ALA A 9 16.99 -0.12 -13.35
C ALA A 9 15.79 -0.35 -12.41
N ALA A 10 15.38 -1.60 -12.18
CA ALA A 10 14.31 -1.96 -11.24
C ALA A 10 14.77 -1.94 -9.75
N LEU A 11 16.07 -1.84 -9.50
CA LEU A 11 16.69 -1.72 -8.16
C LEU A 11 16.77 -0.26 -7.66
N GLY A 12 16.19 0.71 -8.38
CA GLY A 12 15.92 2.06 -7.90
C GLY A 12 14.79 2.12 -6.86
N LEU A 13 14.75 1.18 -5.91
CA LEU A 13 13.92 1.30 -4.73
C LEU A 13 14.64 2.23 -3.75
N LEU A 14 14.14 3.46 -3.69
CA LEU A 14 14.39 4.38 -2.60
C LEU A 14 14.22 3.64 -1.27
N SER A 15 15.34 3.30 -0.65
CA SER A 15 15.42 2.98 0.77
C SER A 15 14.95 4.22 1.55
N VAL A 16 13.66 4.27 1.86
CA VAL A 16 13.13 5.17 2.88
C VAL A 16 13.63 4.63 4.22
N PRO A 17 14.41 5.39 4.99
CA PRO A 17 14.86 4.94 6.29
C PRO A 17 13.65 4.72 7.20
N VAL A 18 13.52 3.51 7.74
CA VAL A 18 12.64 3.18 8.87
C VAL A 18 13.24 3.81 10.12
N THR A 19 13.05 5.11 10.27
CA THR A 19 13.20 5.82 11.55
C THR A 19 12.18 6.95 11.62
N ALA A 20 10.91 6.56 11.68
CA ALA A 20 9.88 7.39 12.27
C ALA A 20 9.14 6.55 13.31
N GLN A 21 9.69 6.51 14.53
CA GLN A 21 8.84 6.41 15.71
C GLN A 21 7.97 7.67 15.72
N SER A 22 6.88 7.65 14.96
CA SER A 22 5.77 8.54 15.22
C SER A 22 5.26 8.12 16.59
N ARG A 23 5.61 8.92 17.60
CA ARG A 23 4.75 9.04 18.77
C ARG A 23 3.35 9.21 18.21
N VAL A 24 2.50 8.21 18.39
CA VAL A 24 1.05 8.38 18.34
C VAL A 24 0.77 9.40 19.43
N ALA A 25 0.87 10.67 19.05
CA ALA A 25 0.23 11.73 19.79
C ALA A 25 -1.23 11.31 19.78
N ASP A 26 -1.76 11.09 20.97
CA ASP A 26 -3.17 11.01 21.27
C ASP A 26 -3.84 12.30 20.75
N ALA A 27 -4.06 12.33 19.44
CA ALA A 27 -4.79 13.34 18.74
C ALA A 27 -6.22 12.81 18.59
N SER A 28 -6.86 12.59 19.74
CA SER A 28 -8.29 12.81 19.84
C SER A 28 -8.59 14.08 19.03
N PRO A 29 -9.40 14.03 17.95
CA PRO A 29 -9.67 15.22 17.17
C PRO A 29 -10.28 16.23 18.14
N ARG A 30 -9.56 17.33 18.39
CA ARG A 30 -10.15 18.48 19.06
C ARG A 30 -11.43 18.78 18.28
N PRO A 31 -12.60 18.91 18.93
CA PRO A 31 -13.79 19.29 18.21
C PRO A 31 -13.44 20.57 17.44
N ALA A 32 -13.60 20.52 16.10
CA ALA A 32 -13.46 21.70 15.29
C ALA A 32 -14.25 22.80 15.99
N ALA A 33 -13.56 23.85 16.44
CA ALA A 33 -14.24 25.03 16.94
C ALA A 33 -15.17 25.43 15.82
N ALA A 34 -16.49 25.37 16.06
CA ALA A 34 -17.48 25.81 15.10
C ALA A 34 -16.98 27.14 14.54
N SER A 35 -16.78 27.20 13.22
CA SER A 35 -16.39 28.40 12.50
C SER A 35 -17.18 29.56 13.09
N ALA A 36 -16.49 30.59 13.59
CA ALA A 36 -17.19 31.73 14.16
C ALA A 36 -18.14 32.27 13.07
N PRO A 37 -19.47 32.23 13.28
CA PRO A 37 -20.40 32.66 12.24
C PRO A 37 -20.13 34.12 11.93
N ALA A 38 -20.23 34.48 10.65
CA ALA A 38 -20.12 35.86 10.20
C ALA A 38 -21.00 36.76 11.08
N ALA A 39 -20.43 37.86 11.59
CA ALA A 39 -21.15 38.82 12.42
C ALA A 39 -22.46 39.23 11.71
N PRO A 40 -23.59 39.32 12.42
CA PRO A 40 -24.82 39.82 11.82
C PRO A 40 -24.58 41.17 11.16
N GLY A 41 -25.10 41.33 9.93
CA GLY A 41 -24.96 42.57 9.18
C GLY A 41 -25.46 43.77 9.99
N PRO A 42 -24.96 44.98 9.77
CA PRO A 42 -25.25 46.16 10.59
C PRO A 42 -26.75 46.39 10.85
N TRP A 43 -27.60 46.08 9.87
CA TRP A 43 -29.06 46.20 9.88
C TRP A 43 -29.78 45.29 10.89
N LEU A 44 -29.14 44.21 11.36
CA LEU A 44 -29.69 43.28 12.35
C LEU A 44 -29.50 43.78 13.80
N GLN A 45 -28.71 44.83 14.02
CA GLN A 45 -28.51 45.37 15.36
C GLN A 45 -29.77 46.04 15.93
N GLU A 46 -30.61 46.63 15.06
CA GLU A 46 -31.90 47.24 15.40
C GLU A 46 -33.08 46.24 15.33
N ASP A 47 -32.82 44.97 15.04
CA ASP A 47 -33.86 43.93 14.96
C ASP A 47 -34.50 43.67 16.34
N PRO A 48 -35.84 43.62 16.46
CA PRO A 48 -36.53 43.40 17.75
C PRO A 48 -36.13 42.11 18.47
N GLY A 49 -35.68 41.09 17.73
CA GLY A 49 -35.18 39.82 18.26
C GLY A 49 -33.69 39.81 18.61
N SER A 50 -32.94 40.89 18.35
CA SER A 50 -31.49 40.98 18.57
C SER A 50 -31.09 40.70 20.02
N SER A 51 -31.79 41.30 20.99
CA SER A 51 -31.53 41.08 22.43
C SER A 51 -31.84 39.63 22.85
N ALA A 52 -32.96 39.08 22.38
CA ALA A 52 -33.32 37.68 22.64
C ALA A 52 -32.29 36.71 22.05
N TYR A 53 -31.81 36.99 20.84
CA TYR A 53 -30.78 36.18 20.18
C TYR A 53 -29.45 36.25 20.92
N ALA A 54 -29.03 37.44 21.33
CA ALA A 54 -27.81 37.64 22.11
C ALA A 54 -27.85 36.87 23.44
N ALA A 55 -28.96 36.96 24.19
CA ALA A 55 -29.12 36.22 25.44
C ALA A 55 -29.12 34.70 25.24
N ALA A 56 -29.72 34.20 24.15
CA ALA A 56 -29.67 32.78 23.80
C ALA A 56 -28.24 32.31 23.46
N ARG A 57 -27.50 33.12 22.69
CA ARG A 57 -26.09 32.88 22.35
C ARG A 57 -25.17 32.96 23.58
N GLU A 58 -25.42 33.87 24.51
CA GLU A 58 -24.68 33.94 25.77
C GLU A 58 -24.88 32.68 26.60
N ALA A 59 -26.13 32.22 26.75
CA ALA A 59 -26.42 30.96 27.43
C ALA A 59 -25.71 29.77 26.77
N LEU A 60 -25.67 29.74 25.42
CA LEU A 60 -24.97 28.71 24.66
C LEU A 60 -23.46 28.75 24.92
N ASN A 61 -22.84 29.92 24.83
CA ASN A 61 -21.40 30.12 25.03
C ASN A 61 -20.98 29.80 26.48
N ALA A 62 -21.87 30.02 27.44
CA ALA A 62 -21.67 29.64 28.84
C ALA A 62 -21.94 28.15 29.13
N GLY A 63 -22.20 27.32 28.12
CA GLY A 63 -22.45 25.89 28.27
C GLY A 63 -23.82 25.51 28.85
N ARG A 64 -24.73 26.48 29.02
CA ARG A 64 -26.09 26.25 29.53
C ARG A 64 -27.02 25.83 28.39
N TYR A 65 -26.80 24.62 27.88
CA TYR A 65 -27.43 24.14 26.64
C TYR A 65 -28.95 24.01 26.72
N ALA A 66 -29.52 23.57 27.85
CA ALA A 66 -30.97 23.49 28.02
C ALA A 66 -31.63 24.88 28.00
N ASP A 67 -31.03 25.86 28.68
CA ASP A 67 -31.50 27.24 28.68
C ASP A 67 -31.37 27.88 27.30
N ALA A 68 -30.24 27.67 26.61
CA ALA A 68 -30.03 28.15 25.26
C ALA A 68 -31.10 27.61 24.30
N ALA A 69 -31.37 26.30 24.36
CA ALA A 69 -32.38 25.67 23.51
C ALA A 69 -33.79 26.27 23.73
N ARG A 70 -34.18 26.49 25.00
CA ARG A 70 -35.45 27.15 25.35
C ARG A 70 -35.50 28.58 24.80
N ARG A 71 -34.43 29.38 24.99
CA ARG A 71 -34.38 30.78 24.56
C ARG A 71 -34.43 30.95 23.04
N PHE A 72 -33.82 30.05 22.27
CA PHE A 72 -33.97 30.06 20.81
C PHE A 72 -35.39 29.72 20.36
N ALA A 73 -36.09 28.84 21.06
CA ALA A 73 -37.51 28.57 20.78
C ALA A 73 -38.40 29.78 21.12
N GLU A 74 -38.16 30.42 22.28
CA GLU A 74 -38.86 31.65 22.70
C GLU A 74 -38.65 32.79 21.69
N LEU A 75 -37.42 32.97 21.18
CA LEU A 75 -37.13 33.96 20.13
C LEU A 75 -38.06 33.80 18.93
N ARG A 76 -38.28 32.59 18.45
CA ARG A 76 -39.15 32.35 17.27
C ARG A 76 -40.62 32.58 17.58
N ARG A 77 -41.05 32.31 18.81
CA ARG A 77 -42.43 32.54 19.26
C ARG A 77 -42.71 34.04 19.42
N ASP A 78 -41.80 34.75 20.05
CA ASP A 78 -42.02 36.14 20.50
C ASP A 78 -41.60 37.15 19.40
N HIS A 79 -40.66 36.77 18.53
CA HIS A 79 -40.17 37.59 17.42
C HIS A 79 -40.17 36.83 16.08
N PRO A 80 -41.33 36.35 15.58
CA PRO A 80 -41.41 35.47 14.41
C PRO A 80 -40.94 36.12 13.09
N ARG A 81 -40.83 37.46 13.03
CA ARG A 81 -40.35 38.21 11.87
C ARG A 81 -38.88 38.63 11.97
N SER A 82 -38.19 38.27 13.04
CA SER A 82 -36.78 38.62 13.25
C SER A 82 -35.89 37.96 12.20
N GLY A 83 -34.89 38.68 11.71
CA GLY A 83 -33.87 38.13 10.80
C GLY A 83 -33.00 37.04 11.44
N TYR A 84 -33.09 36.86 12.76
CA TYR A 84 -32.42 35.77 13.50
C TYR A 84 -33.23 34.46 13.56
N VAL A 85 -34.51 34.48 13.15
CA VAL A 85 -35.36 33.27 13.15
C VAL A 85 -34.74 32.13 12.34
N PRO A 86 -34.26 32.33 11.09
CA PRO A 86 -33.59 31.29 10.32
C PRO A 86 -32.45 30.59 11.06
N ASP A 87 -31.53 31.36 11.66
CA ASP A 87 -30.35 30.80 12.34
C ASP A 87 -30.66 30.20 13.71
N SER A 88 -31.76 30.62 14.34
CA SER A 88 -32.16 30.11 15.66
C SER A 88 -32.49 28.61 15.66
N TYR A 89 -32.95 28.05 14.53
CA TYR A 89 -33.20 26.61 14.39
C TYR A 89 -31.90 25.82 14.54
N TYR A 90 -30.87 26.20 13.80
CA TYR A 90 -29.54 25.59 13.89
C TYR A 90 -28.98 25.68 15.31
N TRP A 91 -29.00 26.87 15.94
CA TRP A 91 -28.40 27.02 17.27
C TRP A 91 -29.17 26.29 18.37
N GLN A 92 -30.48 26.17 18.23
CA GLN A 92 -31.27 25.32 19.12
C GLN A 92 -30.92 23.84 18.92
N ALA A 93 -30.86 23.37 17.67
CA ALA A 93 -30.47 21.99 17.36
C ALA A 93 -29.06 21.69 17.88
N PHE A 94 -28.12 22.62 17.71
CA PHE A 94 -26.78 22.54 18.27
C PHE A 94 -26.82 22.41 19.79
N ALA A 95 -27.54 23.29 20.49
CA ALA A 95 -27.68 23.22 21.94
C ALA A 95 -28.26 21.87 22.41
N LEU A 96 -29.30 21.36 21.75
CA LEU A 96 -29.89 20.05 22.04
C LEU A 96 -28.88 18.91 21.82
N SER A 97 -28.12 18.95 20.72
CA SER A 97 -27.08 17.95 20.42
C SER A 97 -25.97 17.88 21.47
N ARG A 98 -25.70 18.99 22.17
CA ARG A 98 -24.68 19.06 23.23
C ARG A 98 -25.14 18.44 24.55
N GLN A 99 -26.44 18.18 24.72
CA GLN A 99 -27.00 17.52 25.90
C GLN A 99 -26.86 15.99 25.84
N ASP A 100 -26.51 15.43 24.69
CA ASP A 100 -26.24 13.99 24.46
C ASP A 100 -27.41 13.03 24.78
N ARG A 101 -28.64 13.55 24.75
CA ARG A 101 -29.86 12.76 24.98
C ARG A 101 -30.53 12.35 23.66
N GLN A 102 -31.09 11.14 23.64
CA GLN A 102 -31.71 10.56 22.43
C GLN A 102 -32.95 11.33 21.96
N ASP A 103 -33.81 11.77 22.88
CA ASP A 103 -34.95 12.66 22.62
C ASP A 103 -34.49 14.02 22.08
N GLY A 104 -33.43 14.57 22.69
CA GLY A 104 -32.81 15.82 22.23
C GLY A 104 -32.25 15.73 20.80
N PHE A 105 -31.69 14.59 20.40
CA PHE A 105 -31.21 14.38 19.03
C PHE A 105 -32.34 14.37 18.00
N ARG A 106 -33.45 13.68 18.28
CA ARG A 106 -34.60 13.67 17.35
C ARG A 106 -35.21 15.06 17.19
N GLN A 107 -35.39 15.77 18.30
CA GLN A 107 -35.84 17.16 18.26
C GLN A 107 -34.87 18.07 17.50
N ALA A 108 -33.56 17.86 17.66
CA ALA A 108 -32.54 18.60 16.91
C ALA A 108 -32.66 18.32 15.39
N LEU A 109 -32.86 17.07 14.97
CA LEU A 109 -33.07 16.73 13.56
C LEU A 109 -34.33 17.40 12.98
N GLU A 110 -35.46 17.39 13.71
CA GLU A 110 -36.69 18.07 13.30
C GLU A 110 -36.49 19.59 13.10
N LEU A 111 -35.69 20.22 13.96
CA LEU A 111 -35.35 21.64 13.84
C LEU A 111 -34.47 21.92 12.62
N LEU A 112 -33.50 21.05 12.32
CA LEU A 112 -32.64 21.17 11.14
C LEU A 112 -33.44 20.95 9.85
N ASP A 113 -34.36 19.98 9.84
CA ASP A 113 -35.25 19.74 8.70
C ASP A 113 -36.19 20.94 8.50
N THR A 114 -36.74 21.51 9.58
CA THR A 114 -37.56 22.74 9.52
C THR A 114 -36.77 23.93 8.96
N GLN A 115 -35.51 24.09 9.37
CA GLN A 115 -34.64 25.14 8.83
C GLN A 115 -34.43 24.97 7.33
N ARG A 116 -34.07 23.76 6.89
CA ARG A 116 -33.83 23.46 5.47
C ARG A 116 -35.07 23.75 4.62
N GLU A 117 -36.26 23.38 5.10
CA GLU A 117 -37.51 23.53 4.37
C GLU A 117 -38.01 24.98 4.32
N ARG A 118 -37.94 25.69 5.44
CA ARG A 118 -38.53 27.04 5.56
C ARG A 118 -37.53 28.17 5.32
N HIS A 119 -36.25 27.88 5.49
CA HIS A 119 -35.16 28.86 5.47
C HIS A 119 -33.91 28.28 4.79
N PRO A 120 -33.99 27.85 3.51
CA PRO A 120 -32.87 27.22 2.81
C PRO A 120 -31.64 28.14 2.70
N ASP A 121 -31.85 29.46 2.65
CA ASP A 121 -30.80 30.47 2.54
C ASP A 121 -30.28 30.98 3.90
N ALA A 122 -30.59 30.28 5.00
CA ALA A 122 -30.05 30.62 6.32
C ALA A 122 -28.52 30.64 6.29
N ARG A 123 -27.90 31.59 7.00
CA ARG A 123 -26.43 31.70 7.07
C ARG A 123 -25.79 30.44 7.66
N THR A 124 -26.54 29.75 8.51
CA THR A 124 -26.16 28.49 9.16
C THR A 124 -26.58 27.24 8.38
N ALA A 125 -27.12 27.37 7.17
CA ALA A 125 -27.62 26.22 6.38
C ALA A 125 -26.53 25.18 6.07
N ARG A 126 -25.29 25.62 5.82
CA ARG A 126 -24.14 24.72 5.63
C ARG A 126 -23.81 23.98 6.93
N ASP A 127 -23.60 24.71 8.02
CA ASP A 127 -23.30 24.13 9.34
C ASP A 127 -24.41 23.17 9.82
N ALA A 128 -25.65 23.46 9.45
CA ALA A 128 -26.82 22.62 9.74
C ALA A 128 -26.75 21.26 9.06
N ARG A 129 -26.32 21.19 7.79
CA ARG A 129 -26.11 19.91 7.08
C ARG A 129 -25.03 19.07 7.76
N GLU A 130 -23.91 19.67 8.15
CA GLU A 130 -22.85 18.95 8.87
C GLU A 130 -23.30 18.48 10.26
N LEU A 131 -24.02 19.33 11.00
CA LEU A 131 -24.55 18.97 12.31
C LEU A 131 -25.54 17.81 12.22
N ARG A 132 -26.35 17.74 11.14
CA ARG A 132 -27.27 16.63 10.86
C ARG A 132 -26.54 15.30 10.83
N VAL A 133 -25.48 15.18 10.01
CA VAL A 133 -24.67 13.97 9.90
C VAL A 133 -24.07 13.56 11.25
N ARG A 134 -23.57 14.52 12.04
CA ARG A 134 -23.02 14.24 13.38
C ARG A 134 -24.06 13.72 14.36
N ILE A 135 -25.29 14.25 14.31
CA ILE A 135 -26.38 13.78 15.17
C ILE A 135 -26.83 12.38 14.74
N GLU A 136 -26.94 12.14 13.44
CA GLU A 136 -27.29 10.84 12.89
C GLU A 136 -26.24 9.78 13.22
N ASP A 137 -24.93 10.10 13.16
CA ASP A 137 -23.85 9.19 13.57
C ASP A 137 -24.04 8.73 15.03
N ARG A 138 -24.31 9.67 15.93
CA ARG A 138 -24.55 9.36 17.35
C ARG A 138 -25.77 8.48 17.55
N LEU A 139 -26.86 8.74 16.81
CA LEU A 139 -28.08 7.94 16.86
C LEU A 139 -27.85 6.53 16.29
N ALA A 140 -27.17 6.42 15.15
CA ALA A 140 -26.89 5.15 14.49
C ALA A 140 -26.01 4.24 15.34
N ARG A 141 -24.97 4.78 16.01
CA ARG A 141 -24.16 4.06 17.00
C ARG A 141 -24.98 3.54 18.17
N ARG A 142 -26.03 4.25 18.55
CA ARG A 142 -26.96 3.85 19.64
C ARG A 142 -28.05 2.87 19.20
N GLY A 143 -28.12 2.45 17.94
CA GLY A 143 -29.15 1.51 17.49
C GLY A 143 -30.20 2.07 16.55
N ASP A 144 -30.17 3.36 16.22
CA ASP A 144 -31.20 3.95 15.39
C ASP A 144 -30.98 3.59 13.91
N ALA A 145 -31.78 2.64 13.40
CA ALA A 145 -31.69 2.17 12.02
C ALA A 145 -32.03 3.26 11.00
N GLY A 146 -32.99 4.14 11.32
CA GLY A 146 -33.36 5.24 10.44
C GLY A 146 -32.24 6.27 10.28
N ALA A 147 -31.48 6.53 11.36
CA ALA A 147 -30.29 7.37 11.29
C ALA A 147 -29.18 6.72 10.44
N ALA A 148 -28.98 5.40 10.57
CA ALA A 148 -28.01 4.67 9.75
C ALA A 148 -28.36 4.74 8.24
N GLU A 149 -29.63 4.53 7.90
CA GLU A 149 -30.14 4.66 6.53
C GLU A 149 -30.03 6.11 6.00
N ALA A 150 -30.23 7.11 6.85
CA ALA A 150 -30.05 8.51 6.46
C ALA A 150 -28.58 8.84 6.15
N ILE A 151 -27.62 8.31 6.92
CA ILE A 151 -26.18 8.42 6.62
C ILE A 151 -25.87 7.73 5.29
N ALA A 152 -26.41 6.53 5.06
CA ALA A 152 -26.24 5.78 3.81
C ALA A 152 -26.69 6.59 2.60
N ARG A 153 -27.92 7.13 2.64
CA ARG A 153 -28.47 7.95 1.56
C ARG A 153 -27.64 9.20 1.29
N GLN A 154 -27.12 9.86 2.34
CA GLN A 154 -26.26 11.02 2.20
C GLN A 154 -24.87 10.68 1.64
N ALA A 155 -24.26 9.57 2.10
CA ALA A 155 -23.02 9.07 1.53
C ALA A 155 -23.19 8.69 0.05
N ALA A 156 -24.39 8.25 -0.32
CA ALA A 156 -24.76 7.85 -1.66
C ALA A 156 -25.52 8.95 -2.43
N GLY A 157 -25.28 10.24 -2.15
CA GLY A 157 -25.85 11.34 -2.96
C GLY A 157 -25.26 11.42 -4.38
N PRO A 158 -25.92 12.10 -5.34
CA PRO A 158 -25.33 12.43 -6.64
C PRO A 158 -24.10 13.34 -6.46
N CYS A 159 -23.13 13.28 -7.38
CA CYS A 159 -21.91 14.10 -7.30
C CYS A 159 -22.17 15.59 -7.49
N GLY A 160 -21.41 16.41 -6.77
CA GLY A 160 -21.54 17.87 -6.81
C GLY A 160 -21.16 18.50 -5.48
N GLU A 161 -21.74 19.66 -5.16
CA GLU A 161 -21.38 20.53 -4.03
C GLU A 161 -21.55 19.93 -2.61
N GLU A 162 -21.92 18.66 -2.47
CA GLU A 162 -22.14 17.96 -1.19
C GLU A 162 -21.01 16.99 -0.79
N ASP A 163 -19.84 17.07 -1.42
CA ASP A 163 -18.70 16.16 -1.15
C ASP A 163 -18.23 16.20 0.32
N GLU A 164 -18.32 17.34 1.01
CA GLU A 164 -17.99 17.45 2.44
C GLU A 164 -18.98 16.68 3.33
N VAL A 165 -20.28 16.74 3.02
CA VAL A 165 -21.33 16.01 3.73
C VAL A 165 -21.14 14.51 3.52
N ARG A 166 -20.77 14.11 2.31
CA ARG A 166 -20.42 12.74 1.95
C ARG A 166 -19.20 12.22 2.74
N ALA A 167 -18.12 13.01 2.78
CA ALA A 167 -16.93 12.64 3.55
C ALA A 167 -17.23 12.51 5.06
N ALA A 168 -18.07 13.40 5.60
CA ALA A 168 -18.54 13.29 6.98
C ALA A 168 -19.40 12.04 7.21
N ALA A 169 -20.29 11.69 6.27
CA ALA A 169 -21.12 10.50 6.33
C ALA A 169 -20.29 9.20 6.26
N LEU A 170 -19.30 9.14 5.38
CA LEU A 170 -18.35 8.01 5.31
C LEU A 170 -17.51 7.90 6.58
N SER A 171 -17.05 9.02 7.14
CA SER A 171 -16.34 9.05 8.42
C SER A 171 -17.21 8.53 9.57
N ALA A 172 -18.53 8.75 9.54
CA ALA A 172 -19.45 8.15 10.50
C ALA A 172 -19.50 6.62 10.36
N LEU A 173 -19.56 6.09 9.13
CA LEU A 173 -19.56 4.64 8.87
C LEU A 173 -18.30 3.94 9.38
N LEU A 174 -17.13 4.59 9.37
CA LEU A 174 -15.90 4.04 9.95
C LEU A 174 -16.09 3.61 11.40
N HIS A 175 -16.79 4.44 12.17
CA HIS A 175 -16.94 4.25 13.60
C HIS A 175 -18.27 3.57 14.00
N MET A 176 -19.15 3.31 13.04
CA MET A 176 -20.32 2.45 13.19
C MET A 176 -19.88 0.99 13.33
N ASN A 177 -20.63 0.16 14.06
CA ASN A 177 -20.34 -1.26 14.17
C ASN A 177 -20.46 -1.98 12.81
N SER A 178 -19.65 -3.02 12.60
CA SER A 178 -19.54 -3.72 11.30
C SER A 178 -20.88 -4.24 10.78
N GLU A 179 -21.69 -4.88 11.64
CA GLU A 179 -23.01 -5.43 11.29
C GLU A 179 -23.97 -4.42 10.65
N ARG A 180 -23.83 -3.13 10.97
CA ARG A 180 -24.65 -2.06 10.37
C ARG A 180 -23.92 -1.32 9.25
N ALA A 181 -22.61 -1.16 9.37
CA ALA A 181 -21.81 -0.45 8.40
C ALA A 181 -21.65 -1.23 7.08
N ILE A 182 -21.44 -2.55 7.14
CA ILE A 182 -21.14 -3.36 5.94
C ILE A 182 -22.29 -3.35 4.92
N PRO A 183 -23.58 -3.54 5.30
CA PRO A 183 -24.69 -3.43 4.35
C PRO A 183 -24.71 -2.08 3.61
N ILE A 184 -24.47 -0.99 4.33
CA ILE A 184 -24.42 0.36 3.76
C ILE A 184 -23.24 0.52 2.80
N LEU A 185 -22.06 0.03 3.19
CA LEU A 185 -20.87 0.07 2.35
C LEU A 185 -21.07 -0.75 1.07
N ARG A 186 -21.77 -1.90 1.14
CA ARG A 186 -22.15 -2.69 -0.04
C ARG A 186 -23.06 -1.91 -0.98
N GLU A 187 -24.05 -1.17 -0.48
CA GLU A 187 -24.92 -0.32 -1.32
C GLU A 187 -24.11 0.76 -2.06
N ILE A 188 -23.12 1.35 -1.39
CA ILE A 188 -22.22 2.33 -2.01
C ILE A 188 -21.39 1.66 -3.12
N LEU A 189 -20.84 0.48 -2.86
CA LEU A 189 -20.03 -0.28 -3.81
C LEU A 189 -20.81 -0.77 -5.04
N GLN A 190 -22.13 -0.94 -4.93
CA GLN A 190 -23.01 -1.31 -6.04
C GLN A 190 -23.25 -0.16 -7.04
N ARG A 191 -22.91 1.08 -6.70
CA ARG A 191 -23.00 2.22 -7.62
C ARG A 191 -21.78 2.20 -8.52
N ARG A 192 -21.91 1.60 -9.69
CA ARG A 192 -20.80 1.32 -10.62
C ARG A 192 -20.60 2.43 -11.67
N ASP A 193 -21.07 3.65 -11.40
CA ASP A 193 -20.88 4.79 -12.30
C ASP A 193 -19.50 5.47 -12.10
N GLU A 194 -19.03 6.22 -13.09
CA GLU A 194 -17.74 6.94 -13.03
C GLU A 194 -17.68 7.93 -11.87
N CYS A 195 -18.83 8.50 -11.51
CA CYS A 195 -18.93 9.54 -10.51
C CYS A 195 -18.74 9.02 -9.08
N SER A 196 -18.97 7.73 -8.86
CA SER A 196 -18.87 7.09 -7.56
C SER A 196 -17.52 6.39 -7.32
N VAL A 197 -16.55 6.47 -8.24
CA VAL A 197 -15.23 5.80 -8.09
C VAL A 197 -14.54 6.20 -6.78
N ASP A 198 -14.38 7.49 -6.50
CA ASP A 198 -13.73 7.95 -5.27
C ASP A 198 -14.47 7.51 -4.01
N LEU A 199 -15.80 7.49 -4.09
CA LEU A 199 -16.66 7.03 -3.02
C LEU A 199 -16.50 5.51 -2.79
N ARG A 200 -16.42 4.71 -3.85
CA ARG A 200 -16.17 3.26 -3.76
C ARG A 200 -14.78 2.97 -3.19
N ARG A 201 -13.74 3.73 -3.57
CA ARG A 201 -12.39 3.63 -3.00
C ARG A 201 -12.37 3.87 -1.49
N GLN A 202 -13.10 4.91 -1.04
CA GLN A 202 -13.26 5.17 0.39
C GLN A 202 -14.05 4.06 1.08
N ALA A 203 -15.13 3.56 0.46
CA ALA A 203 -15.90 2.44 0.99
C ALA A 203 -15.05 1.17 1.14
N VAL A 204 -14.21 0.85 0.15
CA VAL A 204 -13.25 -0.27 0.20
C VAL A 204 -12.31 -0.16 1.40
N PHE A 205 -11.77 1.03 1.66
CA PHE A 205 -10.99 1.27 2.88
C PHE A 205 -11.82 1.04 4.14
N LEU A 206 -13.04 1.57 4.22
CA LEU A 206 -13.89 1.39 5.40
C LEU A 206 -14.27 -0.06 5.65
N VAL A 207 -14.48 -0.85 4.59
CA VAL A 207 -14.71 -2.30 4.65
C VAL A 207 -13.47 -2.99 5.24
N SER A 208 -12.26 -2.66 4.76
CA SER A 208 -11.03 -3.30 5.26
C SER A 208 -10.78 -3.02 6.74
N GLN A 209 -11.11 -1.81 7.20
CA GLN A 209 -10.96 -1.43 8.61
C GLN A 209 -11.87 -2.20 9.57
N LYS A 210 -12.91 -2.89 9.09
CA LYS A 210 -13.76 -3.74 9.94
C LYS A 210 -13.09 -5.08 10.30
N MET A 211 -12.14 -5.55 9.49
CA MET A 211 -11.34 -6.76 9.74
C MET A 211 -12.18 -8.01 10.09
N THR A 212 -13.30 -8.23 9.38
CA THR A 212 -14.15 -9.42 9.53
C THR A 212 -14.06 -10.33 8.30
N ASP A 213 -14.49 -11.58 8.44
CA ASP A 213 -14.60 -12.51 7.30
C ASP A 213 -15.53 -11.97 6.22
N GLU A 214 -16.62 -11.30 6.63
CA GLU A 214 -17.51 -10.61 5.70
C GLU A 214 -16.78 -9.50 4.91
N SER A 215 -15.85 -8.76 5.54
CA SER A 215 -15.02 -7.80 4.82
C SER A 215 -14.12 -8.47 3.80
N VAL A 216 -13.53 -9.63 4.13
CA VAL A 216 -12.72 -10.41 3.19
C VAL A 216 -13.56 -10.83 1.99
N GLU A 217 -14.79 -11.31 2.21
CA GLU A 217 -15.71 -11.65 1.11
C GLU A 217 -16.03 -10.45 0.22
N VAL A 218 -16.33 -9.28 0.80
CA VAL A 218 -16.58 -8.05 0.03
C VAL A 218 -15.36 -7.70 -0.83
N LEU A 219 -14.15 -7.74 -0.26
CA LEU A 219 -12.93 -7.40 -0.98
C LEU A 219 -12.63 -8.41 -2.10
N LEU A 220 -12.85 -9.70 -1.86
CA LEU A 220 -12.71 -10.75 -2.87
C LEU A 220 -13.72 -10.58 -4.01
N ASP A 221 -14.97 -10.25 -3.69
CA ASP A 221 -16.00 -9.97 -4.70
C ASP A 221 -15.56 -8.80 -5.58
N LEU A 222 -15.13 -7.69 -5.00
CA LEU A 222 -14.70 -6.50 -5.75
C LEU A 222 -13.45 -6.70 -6.58
N ALA A 223 -12.51 -7.55 -6.13
CA ALA A 223 -11.29 -7.83 -6.86
C ALA A 223 -11.53 -8.79 -8.03
N HIS A 224 -12.42 -9.78 -7.86
CA HIS A 224 -12.47 -10.95 -8.74
C HIS A 224 -13.88 -11.46 -9.09
N ARG A 225 -14.71 -11.84 -8.10
CA ARG A 225 -15.99 -12.55 -8.40
C ARG A 225 -17.07 -11.65 -9.01
N ASN A 226 -17.09 -10.39 -8.61
CA ASN A 226 -17.95 -9.32 -9.13
C ASN A 226 -17.10 -8.05 -9.25
N PRO A 227 -16.15 -8.06 -10.21
CA PRO A 227 -15.07 -7.10 -10.25
C PRO A 227 -15.59 -5.68 -10.42
N ASP A 228 -15.00 -4.73 -9.72
CA ASP A 228 -15.31 -3.31 -9.95
C ASP A 228 -14.89 -2.90 -11.38
N PRO A 229 -15.72 -2.12 -12.10
CA PRO A 229 -15.33 -1.62 -13.43
C PRO A 229 -14.07 -0.75 -13.36
N ASP A 230 -13.82 -0.06 -12.24
CA ASP A 230 -12.62 0.74 -12.05
C ASP A 230 -11.42 -0.13 -11.61
N PRO A 231 -10.31 -0.15 -12.36
CA PRO A 231 -9.13 -0.92 -12.01
C PRO A 231 -8.52 -0.53 -10.66
N GLU A 232 -8.50 0.75 -10.30
CA GLU A 232 -7.90 1.18 -9.03
C GLU A 232 -8.69 0.64 -7.83
N VAL A 233 -10.03 0.57 -7.93
CA VAL A 233 -10.86 -0.06 -6.90
C VAL A 233 -10.54 -1.56 -6.74
N ARG A 234 -10.39 -2.30 -7.84
CA ARG A 234 -10.00 -3.73 -7.80
C ARG A 234 -8.63 -3.91 -7.14
N GLN A 235 -7.65 -3.12 -7.58
CA GLN A 235 -6.29 -3.16 -7.05
C GLN A 235 -6.25 -2.80 -5.56
N GLN A 236 -7.05 -1.82 -5.13
CA GLN A 236 -7.17 -1.44 -3.72
C GLN A 236 -7.79 -2.56 -2.88
N ALA A 237 -8.77 -3.30 -3.42
CA ALA A 237 -9.35 -4.45 -2.73
C ALA A 237 -8.29 -5.55 -2.46
N VAL A 238 -7.45 -5.88 -3.45
CA VAL A 238 -6.33 -6.83 -3.27
C VAL A 238 -5.30 -6.29 -2.27
N PHE A 239 -4.97 -4.99 -2.35
CA PHE A 239 -4.07 -4.36 -1.38
C PHE A 239 -4.60 -4.54 0.05
N TRP A 240 -5.89 -4.32 0.31
CA TRP A 240 -6.45 -4.51 1.64
C TRP A 240 -6.54 -5.97 2.06
N LEU A 241 -6.79 -6.92 1.14
CA LEU A 241 -6.65 -8.35 1.42
C LEU A 241 -5.24 -8.72 1.91
N SER A 242 -4.20 -8.00 1.46
CA SER A 242 -2.83 -8.18 1.99
C SER A 242 -2.67 -7.71 3.45
N GLN A 243 -3.52 -6.77 3.91
CA GLN A 243 -3.42 -6.17 5.25
C GLN A 243 -4.31 -6.87 6.28
N VAL A 244 -5.39 -7.52 5.83
CA VAL A 244 -6.28 -8.30 6.70
C VAL A 244 -5.59 -9.61 7.07
N ARG A 245 -5.12 -9.73 8.31
CA ARG A 245 -4.49 -10.96 8.80
C ARG A 245 -5.55 -12.07 8.94
N GLY A 246 -5.25 -13.25 8.42
CA GLY A 246 -6.13 -14.41 8.58
C GLY A 246 -5.94 -15.43 7.46
N GLU A 247 -6.38 -16.66 7.71
CA GLU A 247 -6.35 -17.74 6.73
C GLU A 247 -7.38 -17.48 5.61
N GLU A 248 -8.47 -16.79 5.94
CA GLU A 248 -9.54 -16.38 5.04
C GLU A 248 -9.04 -15.41 3.96
N ALA A 249 -8.20 -14.43 4.35
CA ALA A 249 -7.59 -13.51 3.41
C ALA A 249 -6.61 -14.22 2.46
N VAL A 250 -5.84 -15.19 2.99
CA VAL A 250 -4.96 -16.03 2.16
C VAL A 250 -5.77 -16.88 1.18
N ALA A 251 -6.87 -17.49 1.62
CA ALA A 251 -7.77 -18.25 0.75
C ALA A 251 -8.41 -17.38 -0.35
N ALA A 252 -8.76 -16.12 -0.03
CA ALA A 252 -9.23 -15.16 -1.02
C ALA A 252 -8.16 -14.83 -2.08
N LEU A 253 -6.91 -14.59 -1.66
CA LEU A 253 -5.79 -14.36 -2.58
C LEU A 253 -5.49 -15.59 -3.44
N GLU A 254 -5.61 -16.81 -2.91
CA GLU A 254 -5.49 -18.05 -3.67
C GLU A 254 -6.59 -18.18 -4.75
N SER A 255 -7.84 -17.84 -4.42
CA SER A 255 -8.95 -17.81 -5.38
C SER A 255 -8.67 -16.81 -6.51
N ILE A 256 -8.17 -15.62 -6.20
CA ILE A 256 -7.77 -14.62 -7.20
C ILE A 256 -6.71 -15.19 -8.15
N LEU A 257 -5.66 -15.81 -7.61
CA LEU A 257 -4.59 -16.39 -8.44
C LEU A 257 -5.06 -17.56 -9.31
N ALA A 258 -6.03 -18.33 -8.84
CA ALA A 258 -6.52 -19.50 -9.55
C ALA A 258 -7.55 -19.18 -10.64
N GLU A 259 -8.33 -18.11 -10.46
CA GLU A 259 -9.58 -17.90 -11.20
C GLU A 259 -9.69 -16.53 -11.89
N SER A 260 -8.90 -15.52 -11.50
CA SER A 260 -8.98 -14.18 -12.09
C SER A 260 -8.39 -14.15 -13.50
N ASP A 261 -9.08 -13.47 -14.41
CA ASP A 261 -8.59 -13.18 -15.77
C ASP A 261 -7.84 -11.84 -15.88
N ASP A 262 -7.70 -11.10 -14.77
CA ASP A 262 -7.01 -9.80 -14.71
C ASP A 262 -5.55 -9.98 -14.22
N PRO A 263 -4.53 -9.82 -15.09
CA PRO A 263 -3.14 -10.04 -14.73
C PRO A 263 -2.61 -9.07 -13.66
N GLU A 264 -3.10 -7.82 -13.63
CA GLU A 264 -2.66 -6.83 -12.63
C GLU A 264 -3.19 -7.21 -11.23
N VAL A 265 -4.42 -7.71 -11.17
CA VAL A 265 -5.03 -8.22 -9.94
C VAL A 265 -4.29 -9.48 -9.46
N GLN A 266 -3.94 -10.39 -10.37
CA GLN A 266 -3.14 -11.58 -10.05
C GLN A 266 -1.73 -11.21 -9.54
N GLU A 267 -1.04 -10.27 -10.20
CA GLU A 267 0.29 -9.81 -9.77
C GLU A 267 0.24 -9.25 -8.34
N LYS A 268 -0.76 -8.43 -8.03
CA LYS A 268 -0.96 -7.92 -6.67
C LYS A 268 -1.29 -9.00 -5.67
N ALA A 269 -1.98 -10.08 -6.08
CA ALA A 269 -2.24 -11.20 -5.20
C ALA A 269 -0.96 -11.99 -4.89
N VAL A 270 -0.06 -12.17 -5.87
CA VAL A 270 1.29 -12.74 -5.64
C VAL A 270 2.07 -11.88 -4.63
N PHE A 271 2.08 -10.56 -4.81
CA PHE A 271 2.70 -9.65 -3.84
C PHE A 271 2.03 -9.72 -2.46
N ALA A 272 0.69 -9.74 -2.39
CA ALA A 272 -0.04 -9.78 -1.13
C ALA A 272 0.28 -11.05 -0.33
N LEU A 273 0.37 -12.21 -0.98
CA LEU A 273 0.75 -13.46 -0.32
C LEU A 273 2.18 -13.41 0.23
N SER A 274 3.11 -12.71 -0.43
CA SER A 274 4.48 -12.60 0.06
C SER A 274 4.58 -11.75 1.34
N GLN A 275 3.71 -10.75 1.45
CA GLN A 275 3.63 -9.86 2.61
C GLN A 275 2.93 -10.51 3.83
N HIS A 276 2.06 -11.51 3.62
CA HIS A 276 1.37 -12.23 4.71
C HIS A 276 2.32 -13.07 5.56
N GLY A 277 3.34 -13.69 4.96
CA GLY A 277 4.41 -14.42 5.65
C GLY A 277 4.02 -15.69 6.43
N GLY A 278 2.73 -16.01 6.57
CA GLY A 278 2.24 -17.23 7.23
C GLY A 278 2.51 -18.50 6.42
N GLU A 279 2.53 -19.66 7.08
CA GLU A 279 2.84 -20.95 6.42
C GLU A 279 1.94 -21.24 5.22
N ARG A 280 0.64 -20.92 5.33
CA ARG A 280 -0.29 -21.11 4.21
C ARG A 280 0.07 -20.20 3.04
N ALA A 281 0.36 -18.93 3.28
CA ALA A 281 0.72 -17.99 2.21
C ALA A 281 2.03 -18.40 1.52
N VAL A 282 3.01 -18.89 2.29
CA VAL A 282 4.24 -19.46 1.75
C VAL A 282 3.95 -20.71 0.90
N ARG A 283 3.09 -21.62 1.36
CA ARG A 283 2.66 -22.79 0.56
C ARG A 283 1.95 -22.35 -0.72
N ALA A 284 1.05 -21.37 -0.66
CA ALA A 284 0.34 -20.84 -1.82
C ALA A 284 1.29 -20.29 -2.88
N LEU A 285 2.26 -19.45 -2.49
CA LEU A 285 3.28 -18.93 -3.41
C LEU A 285 4.13 -20.03 -4.04
N ARG A 286 4.55 -21.01 -3.24
CA ARG A 286 5.34 -22.15 -3.70
C ARG A 286 4.57 -22.98 -4.73
N SER A 287 3.33 -23.35 -4.41
CA SER A 287 2.45 -24.05 -5.33
C SER A 287 2.24 -23.27 -6.62
N TYR A 288 2.05 -21.95 -6.55
CA TYR A 288 1.86 -21.11 -7.73
C TYR A 288 3.10 -21.05 -8.62
N ALA A 289 4.31 -20.99 -8.05
CA ALA A 289 5.56 -21.03 -8.83
C ALA A 289 5.72 -22.34 -9.62
N GLU A 290 5.18 -23.45 -9.10
CA GLU A 290 5.24 -24.78 -9.72
C GLU A 290 4.17 -25.04 -10.79
N ARG A 291 3.21 -24.12 -10.98
CA ARG A 291 2.12 -24.29 -11.95
C ARG A 291 2.57 -23.99 -13.37
N ASP A 292 2.69 -25.01 -14.21
CA ASP A 292 3.08 -24.83 -15.61
C ASP A 292 1.99 -24.16 -16.48
N ASP A 293 0.74 -24.15 -16.01
CA ASP A 293 -0.38 -23.47 -16.65
C ASP A 293 -0.50 -21.98 -16.27
N ALA A 294 0.26 -21.52 -15.27
CA ALA A 294 0.23 -20.13 -14.82
C ALA A 294 1.05 -19.20 -15.74
N PRO A 295 0.68 -17.91 -15.87
CA PRO A 295 1.44 -16.94 -16.66
C PRO A 295 2.90 -16.85 -16.22
N ALA A 296 3.84 -16.90 -17.18
CA ALA A 296 5.28 -16.95 -16.91
C ALA A 296 5.77 -15.77 -16.06
N GLU A 297 5.31 -14.55 -16.35
CA GLU A 297 5.67 -13.35 -15.59
C GLU A 297 5.25 -13.45 -14.11
N LEU A 298 4.07 -13.99 -13.83
CA LEU A 298 3.57 -14.14 -12.46
C LEU A 298 4.32 -15.24 -11.70
N ARG A 299 4.70 -16.33 -12.39
CA ARG A 299 5.58 -17.37 -11.83
C ARG A 299 6.96 -16.81 -11.48
N LEU A 300 7.54 -15.98 -12.36
CA LEU A 300 8.79 -15.27 -12.09
C LEU A 300 8.67 -14.39 -10.84
N ASN A 301 7.56 -13.68 -10.68
CA ASN A 301 7.29 -12.86 -9.50
C ASN A 301 7.15 -13.73 -8.23
N ALA A 302 6.49 -14.88 -8.31
CA ALA A 302 6.41 -15.81 -7.18
C ALA A 302 7.81 -16.33 -6.78
N ILE A 303 8.65 -16.75 -7.74
CA ILE A 303 10.03 -17.19 -7.49
C ILE A 303 10.86 -16.07 -6.84
N PHE A 304 10.70 -14.82 -7.30
CA PHE A 304 11.34 -13.67 -6.70
C PHE A 304 10.97 -13.53 -5.22
N TRP A 305 9.67 -13.46 -4.91
CA TRP A 305 9.19 -13.25 -3.55
C TRP A 305 9.51 -14.42 -2.61
N ILE A 306 9.50 -15.66 -3.11
CA ILE A 306 9.96 -16.82 -2.33
C ILE A 306 11.42 -16.62 -1.91
N GLY A 307 12.29 -16.16 -2.82
CA GLY A 307 13.69 -15.84 -2.50
C GLY A 307 13.86 -14.77 -1.43
N GLN A 308 13.02 -13.73 -1.46
CA GLN A 308 13.03 -12.64 -0.47
C GLN A 308 12.49 -13.06 0.91
N SER A 309 11.79 -14.20 1.02
CA SER A 309 11.22 -14.71 2.27
C SER A 309 12.25 -15.40 3.19
N GLY A 310 13.36 -14.70 3.52
CA GLY A 310 14.52 -15.25 4.24
C GLY A 310 14.21 -16.01 5.54
N ALA A 311 13.14 -15.64 6.25
CA ALA A 311 12.70 -16.31 7.48
C ALA A 311 12.10 -17.72 7.26
N ALA A 312 11.68 -18.07 6.04
CA ALA A 312 10.93 -19.30 5.72
C ALA A 312 11.75 -20.33 4.91
N GLY A 313 13.07 -20.16 4.81
CA GLY A 313 13.92 -21.06 4.03
C GLY A 313 13.67 -20.97 2.52
N GLY A 314 13.31 -19.78 2.02
CA GLY A 314 13.02 -19.53 0.61
C GLY A 314 14.12 -19.96 -0.34
N ALA A 315 15.38 -19.61 -0.04
CA ALA A 315 16.52 -19.99 -0.86
C ALA A 315 16.71 -21.52 -0.94
N ARG A 316 16.53 -22.24 0.18
CA ARG A 316 16.59 -23.71 0.18
C ARG A 316 15.54 -24.30 -0.74
N TYR A 317 14.32 -23.80 -0.67
CA TYR A 317 13.26 -24.23 -1.56
C TYR A 317 13.57 -23.93 -3.03
N LEU A 318 14.12 -22.76 -3.35
CA LEU A 318 14.49 -22.43 -4.74
C LEU A 318 15.61 -23.34 -5.27
N MET A 319 16.58 -23.71 -4.43
CA MET A 319 17.61 -24.70 -4.80
C MET A 319 17.01 -26.08 -5.12
N GLU A 320 15.94 -26.48 -4.43
CA GLU A 320 15.20 -27.74 -4.66
C GLU A 320 14.24 -27.66 -5.86
N LEU A 321 13.66 -26.48 -6.12
CA LEU A 321 12.78 -26.24 -7.26
C LEU A 321 13.55 -26.17 -8.57
N TYR A 322 14.74 -25.57 -8.55
CA TYR A 322 15.54 -25.25 -9.74
C TYR A 322 15.68 -26.37 -10.79
N PRO A 323 15.97 -27.65 -10.42
CA PRO A 323 16.11 -28.71 -11.40
C PRO A 323 14.82 -29.06 -12.17
N ARG A 324 13.67 -28.59 -11.68
CA ARG A 324 12.34 -28.78 -12.30
C ARG A 324 11.91 -27.59 -13.15
N LEU A 325 12.73 -26.53 -13.21
CA LEU A 325 12.45 -25.35 -14.03
C LEU A 325 13.00 -25.58 -15.44
N ASP A 326 12.10 -25.73 -16.43
CA ASP A 326 12.49 -25.85 -17.83
C ASP A 326 12.70 -24.48 -18.51
N ASP A 327 12.05 -23.44 -17.98
CA ASP A 327 12.14 -22.08 -18.51
C ASP A 327 13.47 -21.40 -18.09
N PRO A 328 14.27 -20.90 -19.05
CA PRO A 328 15.54 -20.23 -18.75
C PRO A 328 15.39 -19.00 -17.86
N GLU A 329 14.36 -18.16 -18.07
CA GLU A 329 14.17 -16.95 -17.27
C GLU A 329 13.82 -17.30 -15.81
N MET A 330 13.07 -18.38 -15.59
CA MET A 330 12.79 -18.89 -14.24
C MET A 330 14.04 -19.42 -13.55
N LYS A 331 14.90 -20.14 -14.28
CA LYS A 331 16.22 -20.56 -13.77
C LYS A 331 17.08 -19.34 -13.41
N GLU A 332 17.09 -18.30 -14.24
CA GLU A 332 17.77 -17.03 -13.96
C GLU A 332 17.24 -16.36 -12.71
N ARG A 333 15.90 -16.27 -12.58
CA ARG A 333 15.27 -15.70 -11.39
C ARG A 333 15.60 -16.48 -10.13
N ALA A 334 15.61 -17.81 -10.19
CA ALA A 334 15.97 -18.65 -9.05
C ALA A 334 17.44 -18.44 -8.64
N ILE A 335 18.38 -18.40 -9.58
CA ILE A 335 19.80 -18.13 -9.31
C ILE A 335 19.98 -16.75 -8.65
N PHE A 336 19.35 -15.72 -9.21
CA PHE A 336 19.37 -14.38 -8.65
C PHE A 336 18.80 -14.36 -7.23
N SER A 337 17.61 -14.92 -7.02
CA SER A 337 16.98 -14.97 -5.71
C SER A 337 17.80 -15.73 -4.67
N VAL A 338 18.45 -16.84 -5.05
CA VAL A 338 19.33 -17.59 -4.16
C VAL A 338 20.58 -16.78 -3.81
N SER A 339 21.14 -16.02 -4.75
CA SER A 339 22.32 -15.18 -4.49
C SER A 339 22.06 -14.06 -3.49
N GLN A 340 20.87 -13.47 -3.51
CA GLN A 340 20.46 -12.43 -2.56
C GLN A 340 20.29 -12.96 -1.12
N SER A 341 20.05 -14.27 -0.94
CA SER A 341 19.84 -14.85 0.40
C SER A 341 21.11 -14.95 1.23
N GLY A 342 22.27 -15.02 0.58
CA GLY A 342 23.56 -15.22 1.24
C GLY A 342 23.73 -16.59 1.93
N GLY A 343 24.87 -16.76 2.59
CA GLY A 343 25.20 -17.96 3.35
C GLY A 343 25.90 -19.06 2.54
N SER A 344 26.67 -19.91 3.23
CA SER A 344 27.55 -20.90 2.60
C SER A 344 26.81 -21.88 1.69
N ALA A 345 25.61 -22.33 2.07
CA ALA A 345 24.82 -23.25 1.26
C ALA A 345 24.41 -22.67 -0.10
N ALA A 346 24.00 -21.39 -0.13
CA ALA A 346 23.68 -20.70 -1.38
C ALA A 346 24.92 -20.54 -2.25
N PHE A 347 26.07 -20.25 -1.64
CA PHE A 347 27.35 -20.10 -2.35
C PHE A 347 27.84 -21.40 -2.97
N ASP A 348 27.86 -22.49 -2.20
CA ASP A 348 28.24 -23.81 -2.69
C ASP A 348 27.34 -24.26 -3.84
N TRP A 349 26.05 -23.95 -3.75
CA TRP A 349 25.09 -24.24 -4.81
C TRP A 349 25.35 -23.42 -6.07
N LEU A 350 25.60 -22.11 -5.97
CA LEU A 350 25.94 -21.25 -7.12
C LEU A 350 27.23 -21.70 -7.80
N LYS A 351 28.26 -22.04 -7.01
CA LYS A 351 29.53 -22.60 -7.52
C LYS A 351 29.28 -23.92 -8.24
N GLY A 352 28.43 -24.78 -7.68
CA GLY A 352 28.00 -26.02 -8.33
C GLY A 352 27.37 -25.78 -9.70
N ARG A 353 26.43 -24.83 -9.80
CA ARG A 353 25.78 -24.47 -11.08
C ARG A 353 26.76 -23.87 -12.10
N ALA A 354 27.73 -23.07 -11.67
CA ALA A 354 28.75 -22.52 -12.56
C ALA A 354 29.64 -23.62 -13.20
N LEU A 355 29.94 -24.67 -12.43
CA LEU A 355 30.83 -25.76 -12.85
C LEU A 355 30.10 -26.91 -13.56
N ASP A 356 28.76 -26.90 -13.56
CA ASP A 356 27.95 -27.93 -14.20
C ASP A 356 27.92 -27.74 -15.72
N ALA A 357 28.61 -28.60 -16.45
CA ALA A 357 28.66 -28.55 -17.92
C ALA A 357 27.33 -28.90 -18.59
N SER A 358 26.34 -29.43 -17.86
CA SER A 358 24.99 -29.67 -18.39
C SER A 358 24.12 -28.43 -18.40
N GLU A 359 24.49 -27.38 -17.66
CA GLU A 359 23.76 -26.11 -17.66
C GLU A 359 24.10 -25.25 -18.89
N PRO A 360 23.14 -24.45 -19.40
CA PRO A 360 23.40 -23.49 -20.46
C PRO A 360 24.51 -22.50 -20.09
N MET A 361 25.28 -22.05 -21.07
CA MET A 361 26.41 -21.13 -20.85
C MET A 361 26.02 -19.88 -20.06
N GLU A 362 24.89 -19.24 -20.41
CA GLU A 362 24.42 -18.03 -19.72
C GLU A 362 24.08 -18.28 -18.24
N ILE A 363 23.49 -19.45 -17.92
CA ILE A 363 23.22 -19.89 -16.56
C ILE A 363 24.52 -20.04 -15.76
N ARG A 364 25.52 -20.71 -16.36
CA ARG A 364 26.82 -20.93 -15.72
C ARG A 364 27.55 -19.62 -15.44
N LYS A 365 27.55 -18.69 -16.42
CA LYS A 365 28.18 -17.37 -16.30
C LYS A 365 27.53 -16.52 -15.22
N MET A 366 26.20 -16.52 -15.16
CA MET A 366 25.44 -15.79 -14.15
C MET A 366 25.63 -16.39 -12.75
N ALA A 367 25.62 -17.72 -12.61
CA ALA A 367 25.91 -18.36 -11.33
C ALA A 367 27.32 -18.02 -10.82
N LEU A 368 28.31 -18.03 -11.72
CA LEU A 368 29.69 -17.64 -11.41
C LEU A 368 29.78 -16.16 -11.01
N PHE A 369 29.08 -15.28 -11.75
CA PHE A 369 29.01 -13.86 -11.43
C PHE A 369 28.48 -13.61 -10.02
N TRP A 370 27.32 -14.21 -9.69
CA TRP A 370 26.70 -14.04 -8.39
C TRP A 370 27.51 -14.67 -7.25
N ALA A 371 28.17 -15.80 -7.48
CA ALA A 371 29.11 -16.36 -6.51
C ALA A 371 30.28 -15.38 -6.22
N GLY A 372 30.82 -14.74 -7.26
CA GLY A 372 31.85 -13.71 -7.10
C GLY A 372 31.37 -12.46 -6.37
N GLN A 373 30.20 -11.92 -6.74
CA GLN A 373 29.62 -10.73 -6.11
C GLN A 373 29.27 -10.93 -4.63
N ALA A 374 28.90 -12.14 -4.24
CA ALA A 374 28.67 -12.48 -2.85
C ALA A 374 29.97 -12.61 -2.02
N GLY A 375 31.14 -12.40 -2.62
CA GLY A 375 32.44 -12.55 -1.98
C GLY A 375 32.83 -14.00 -1.71
N ALA A 376 32.18 -14.96 -2.38
CA ALA A 376 32.38 -16.39 -2.15
C ALA A 376 33.58 -16.98 -2.92
N LEU A 377 34.27 -16.17 -3.72
CA LEU A 377 35.43 -16.59 -4.51
C LEU A 377 36.58 -15.64 -4.23
N SER A 378 37.61 -16.13 -3.52
CA SER A 378 38.87 -15.41 -3.41
C SER A 378 39.61 -15.40 -4.76
N GLY A 379 40.54 -14.47 -4.95
CA GLY A 379 41.42 -14.49 -6.13
C GLY A 379 42.21 -15.80 -6.28
N THR A 380 42.60 -16.42 -5.18
CA THR A 380 43.26 -17.74 -5.19
C THR A 380 42.34 -18.85 -5.68
N GLU A 381 41.07 -18.86 -5.27
CA GLU A 381 40.07 -19.79 -5.76
C GLU A 381 39.75 -19.56 -7.24
N ILE A 382 39.59 -18.30 -7.66
CA ILE A 382 39.39 -17.93 -9.06
C ILE A 382 40.54 -18.46 -9.91
N GLY A 383 41.79 -18.29 -9.48
CA GLY A 383 42.97 -18.81 -10.19
C GLY A 383 42.97 -20.34 -10.30
N SER A 384 42.56 -21.05 -9.24
CA SER A 384 42.41 -22.50 -9.28
C SER A 384 41.32 -22.95 -10.27
N LEU A 385 40.18 -22.27 -10.27
CA LEU A 385 39.10 -22.54 -11.22
C LEU A 385 39.54 -22.26 -12.66
N TYR A 386 40.22 -21.14 -12.90
CA TYR A 386 40.70 -20.75 -14.22
C TYR A 386 41.61 -21.79 -14.86
N ARG A 387 42.55 -22.35 -14.10
CA ARG A 387 43.48 -23.39 -14.58
C ARG A 387 42.81 -24.72 -14.90
N THR A 388 41.68 -25.00 -14.27
CA THR A 388 40.93 -26.27 -14.45
C THR A 388 39.75 -26.12 -15.40
N MET A 389 39.39 -24.89 -15.78
CA MET A 389 38.28 -24.59 -16.68
C MET A 389 38.68 -24.79 -18.15
N PRO A 390 38.14 -25.79 -18.86
CA PRO A 390 38.52 -26.04 -20.25
C PRO A 390 37.91 -25.02 -21.21
N ASP A 391 36.76 -24.45 -20.85
CA ASP A 391 35.97 -23.58 -21.71
C ASP A 391 36.53 -22.13 -21.70
N PRO A 392 36.91 -21.58 -22.87
CA PRO A 392 37.46 -20.22 -22.96
C PRO A 392 36.48 -19.12 -22.53
N GLU A 393 35.18 -19.27 -22.78
CA GLU A 393 34.17 -18.28 -22.42
C GLU A 393 33.98 -18.21 -20.90
N MET A 394 33.99 -19.37 -20.22
CA MET A 394 34.00 -19.41 -18.75
C MET A 394 35.31 -18.88 -18.15
N ARG A 395 36.46 -19.07 -18.82
CA ARG A 395 37.72 -18.43 -18.42
C ARG A 395 37.65 -16.91 -18.55
N GLU A 396 37.06 -16.38 -19.62
CA GLU A 396 36.79 -14.94 -19.76
C GLU A 396 35.88 -14.45 -18.63
N GLN A 397 34.84 -15.21 -18.30
CA GLN A 397 33.94 -14.86 -17.21
C GLN A 397 34.65 -14.82 -15.85
N LEU A 398 35.60 -15.73 -15.57
CA LEU A 398 36.43 -15.68 -14.35
C LEU A 398 37.32 -14.43 -14.31
N VAL A 399 37.89 -14.02 -15.43
CA VAL A 399 38.64 -12.76 -15.56
C VAL A 399 37.74 -11.57 -15.26
N PHE A 400 36.51 -11.56 -15.78
CA PHE A 400 35.53 -10.52 -15.46
C PHE A 400 35.14 -10.53 -13.97
N VAL A 401 34.85 -11.70 -13.40
CA VAL A 401 34.48 -11.81 -11.97
C VAL A 401 35.62 -11.32 -11.07
N ALA A 402 36.88 -11.64 -11.40
CA ALA A 402 38.03 -11.13 -10.67
C ALA A 402 38.14 -9.60 -10.75
N SER A 403 37.82 -8.99 -11.90
CA SER A 403 37.88 -7.52 -12.05
C SER A 403 36.84 -6.78 -11.23
N GLN A 404 35.71 -7.43 -10.92
CA GLN A 404 34.66 -6.88 -10.07
C GLN A 404 34.91 -7.13 -8.57
N SER A 405 35.93 -7.92 -8.23
CA SER A 405 36.26 -8.24 -6.85
C SER A 405 37.06 -7.13 -6.18
N GLN A 406 36.76 -6.85 -4.92
CA GLN A 406 37.54 -5.96 -4.07
C GLN A 406 38.67 -6.69 -3.33
N ASP A 407 38.81 -8.01 -3.55
CA ASP A 407 39.88 -8.80 -2.97
C ASP A 407 41.22 -8.51 -3.67
N GLY A 408 42.22 -8.08 -2.91
CA GLY A 408 43.57 -7.81 -3.42
C GLY A 408 44.24 -9.02 -4.09
N SER A 409 43.83 -10.25 -3.76
CA SER A 409 44.31 -11.46 -4.44
C SER A 409 43.68 -11.67 -5.83
N ALA A 410 42.54 -11.03 -6.13
CA ALA A 410 41.95 -11.08 -7.46
C ALA A 410 42.78 -10.29 -8.48
N LEU A 411 43.38 -9.17 -8.07
CA LEU A 411 44.34 -8.44 -8.89
C LEU A 411 45.59 -9.27 -9.19
N GLU A 412 46.09 -10.02 -8.20
CA GLU A 412 47.24 -10.92 -8.38
C GLU A 412 46.94 -12.00 -9.41
N PHE A 413 45.73 -12.58 -9.38
CA PHE A 413 45.25 -13.49 -10.42
C PHE A 413 45.22 -12.82 -11.81
N LEU A 414 44.68 -11.61 -11.95
CA LEU A 414 44.65 -10.91 -13.23
C LEU A 414 46.08 -10.69 -13.79
N MET A 415 47.04 -10.31 -12.93
CA MET A 415 48.45 -10.18 -13.30
C MET A 415 49.09 -11.51 -13.71
N GLU A 416 48.72 -12.62 -13.05
CA GLU A 416 49.14 -13.98 -13.44
C GLU A 416 48.64 -14.31 -14.85
N VAL A 417 47.35 -14.09 -15.13
CA VAL A 417 46.75 -14.32 -16.47
C VAL A 417 47.46 -13.47 -17.53
N ALA A 418 47.68 -12.19 -17.27
CA ALA A 418 48.35 -11.29 -18.20
C ALA A 418 49.80 -11.74 -18.54
N ARG A 419 50.50 -12.41 -17.62
CA ARG A 419 51.87 -12.95 -17.85
C ARG A 419 51.88 -14.30 -18.55
N THR A 420 50.95 -15.19 -18.18
CA THR A 420 51.08 -16.63 -18.46
C THR A 420 50.09 -17.17 -19.48
N GLU A 421 48.95 -16.50 -19.69
CA GLU A 421 47.91 -16.98 -20.60
C GLU A 421 48.46 -17.06 -22.03
N THR A 422 48.12 -18.11 -22.75
CA THR A 422 48.53 -18.33 -24.14
C THR A 422 47.49 -17.80 -25.12
N ASP A 423 46.22 -17.82 -24.74
CA ASP A 423 45.13 -17.19 -25.46
C ASP A 423 45.34 -15.66 -25.49
N LYS A 424 45.31 -15.07 -26.68
CA LYS A 424 45.59 -13.64 -26.85
C LYS A 424 44.44 -12.78 -26.30
N GLU A 425 43.20 -13.19 -26.52
CA GLU A 425 42.01 -12.43 -26.15
C GLU A 425 41.84 -12.40 -24.62
N LEU A 426 41.99 -13.54 -23.96
CA LEU A 426 41.94 -13.62 -22.49
C LEU A 426 43.04 -12.79 -21.82
N ARG A 427 44.25 -12.82 -22.38
CA ARG A 427 45.39 -12.01 -21.89
C ARG A 427 45.10 -10.52 -22.05
N GLU A 428 44.60 -10.09 -23.21
CA GLU A 428 44.23 -8.70 -23.47
C GLU A 428 43.11 -8.24 -22.53
N ARG A 429 42.11 -9.09 -22.27
CA ARG A 429 41.03 -8.81 -21.32
C ARG A 429 41.55 -8.63 -19.89
N ALA A 430 42.48 -9.48 -19.46
CA ALA A 430 43.11 -9.34 -18.14
C ALA A 430 43.89 -8.01 -18.03
N ILE A 431 44.71 -7.67 -19.03
CA ILE A 431 45.44 -6.40 -19.08
C ILE A 431 44.49 -5.19 -19.04
N PHE A 432 43.39 -5.26 -19.80
CA PHE A 432 42.36 -4.22 -19.82
C PHE A 432 41.81 -3.98 -18.40
N TRP A 433 41.40 -5.05 -17.71
CA TRP A 433 40.84 -4.94 -16.36
C TRP A 433 41.85 -4.52 -15.30
N ILE A 434 43.13 -4.94 -15.40
CA ILE A 434 44.21 -4.41 -14.56
C ILE A 434 44.29 -2.89 -14.71
N GLY A 435 44.17 -2.37 -15.94
CA GLY A 435 44.17 -0.92 -16.20
C GLY A 435 42.96 -0.17 -15.65
N GLN A 436 41.88 -0.85 -15.25
CA GLN A 436 40.73 -0.25 -14.55
C GLN A 436 40.85 -0.32 -13.02
N SER A 437 41.89 -0.96 -12.50
CA SER A 437 42.09 -1.10 -11.06
C SER A 437 42.72 0.17 -10.48
N ASP A 438 42.18 0.62 -9.35
CA ASP A 438 42.73 1.72 -8.55
C ASP A 438 43.91 1.28 -7.65
N ASP A 439 44.25 -0.02 -7.62
CA ASP A 439 45.37 -0.52 -6.83
C ASP A 439 46.71 -0.08 -7.46
N PRO A 440 47.62 0.57 -6.70
CA PRO A 440 48.89 1.07 -7.23
C PRO A 440 49.76 -0.02 -7.88
N ARG A 441 49.63 -1.28 -7.44
CA ARG A 441 50.35 -2.43 -8.02
C ARG A 441 49.98 -2.63 -9.50
N ALA A 442 48.78 -2.25 -9.92
CA ALA A 442 48.33 -2.35 -11.30
C ALA A 442 49.16 -1.48 -12.24
N ALA A 443 49.40 -0.22 -11.86
CA ALA A 443 50.21 0.72 -12.64
C ALA A 443 51.67 0.26 -12.77
N GLU A 444 52.25 -0.23 -11.66
CA GLU A 444 53.61 -0.79 -11.65
C GLU A 444 53.74 -1.99 -12.60
N PHE A 445 52.76 -2.90 -12.56
CA PHE A 445 52.71 -4.07 -13.42
C PHE A 445 52.60 -3.70 -14.91
N LEU A 446 51.71 -2.77 -15.27
CA LEU A 446 51.54 -2.36 -16.66
C LEU A 446 52.81 -1.69 -17.21
N LEU A 447 53.51 -0.91 -16.38
CA LEU A 447 54.80 -0.32 -16.75
C LEU A 447 55.90 -1.38 -16.94
N GLU A 448 55.92 -2.43 -16.11
CA GLU A 448 56.81 -3.58 -16.30
C GLU A 448 56.56 -4.26 -17.65
N LEU A 449 55.28 -4.45 -18.00
CA LEU A 449 54.87 -5.11 -19.24
C LEU A 449 55.30 -4.32 -20.49
N ILE A 450 55.17 -2.99 -20.48
CA ILE A 450 55.54 -2.10 -21.60
C ILE A 450 57.06 -2.04 -21.81
N ARG A 451 57.85 -2.23 -20.74
CA ARG A 451 59.31 -2.17 -20.79
C ARG A 451 59.97 -3.45 -21.30
N ARG A 452 59.21 -4.54 -21.42
CA ARG A 452 59.65 -5.80 -22.01
C ARG A 452 59.43 -5.78 -23.52
#